data_AF-A0ABD3BEK5-F1
#
_entry.id   AF-A0ABD3BEK5-F1
#
_cell.length_a   1.000
_cell.length_b   1.000
_cell.length_c   1.000
_cell.angle_alpha   90.00
_cell.angle_beta   90.00
_cell.angle_gamma   90.00
#
_symmetry.space_group_name_H-M   'P 1'
#
loop_
_entity.id
_entity.type
_entity.pdbx_description
1 polymer ?
#
loop_
_entity_poly.entity_id
_entity_poly.type
_entity_poly.pdbx_seq_one_letter_code
_entity_poly.pdbx_strand_id
1 'polypeptide(L)'
;MPAYDVVVLPTAFKLYHPIVSIHCRSQAFHHSTNLNFGLLRGSSIQKVSRLKASFWESIRSGILKDNTAQVIEPPRTAEEDEVDEILPEEFVLVERTRDDGTVEQIIFSSGGNVDVYDLQALCDKVGWPRRPLSKLAAALKNSYIVATLHSIVKSAGEEASYLAEGNDQKKLIGMARATSDHAFNATIWDVVVDPSYQGQGLGKTLIEKLIRTLLQRDIGNISLFADSKVVDFYQNLGFEPDPEGIKGMFWYPKY
;
A
#
# COMPACT_ATOMS: atom_id res chain seq x y z
N MET A 1 2.63 -15.53 22.83
CA MET A 1 2.67 -14.10 22.44
C MET A 1 1.70 -13.93 21.28
N PRO A 2 0.71 -13.03 21.31
CA PRO A 2 -0.13 -12.82 20.14
C PRO A 2 0.68 -12.04 19.10
N ALA A 3 0.79 -12.60 17.90
CA ALA A 3 1.37 -11.96 16.73
C ALA A 3 0.40 -10.88 16.25
N TYR A 4 0.60 -9.63 16.68
CA TYR A 4 -0.16 -8.51 16.16
C TYR A 4 0.32 -8.24 14.72
N ASP A 5 -0.37 -8.81 13.74
CA ASP A 5 -0.38 -8.22 12.40
C ASP A 5 -1.09 -6.86 12.51
N VAL A 6 -0.50 -5.86 11.87
CA VAL A 6 -0.70 -4.46 12.21
C VAL A 6 -2.10 -3.94 11.96
N VAL A 7 -2.66 -3.33 13.00
CA VAL A 7 -3.63 -2.23 12.88
C VAL A 7 -2.88 -0.97 13.29
N VAL A 8 -2.40 -0.17 12.33
CA VAL A 8 -2.08 1.23 12.61
C VAL A 8 -3.43 1.93 12.65
N LEU A 9 -3.90 2.45 13.77
CA LEU A 9 -4.99 3.42 13.65
C LEU A 9 -4.41 4.56 12.81
N PRO A 10 -5.05 4.98 11.72
CA PRO A 10 -4.48 6.01 10.87
C PRO A 10 -4.14 7.17 11.75
N THR A 11 -2.86 7.51 11.77
CA THR A 11 -2.40 8.74 12.37
C THR A 11 -3.22 9.90 11.78
N ALA A 12 -3.67 9.76 10.51
CA ALA A 12 -4.66 10.61 9.86
C ALA A 12 -6.01 10.76 10.61
N PHE A 13 -6.51 9.78 11.37
CA PHE A 13 -7.76 9.92 12.15
C PHE A 13 -7.60 10.82 13.37
N LYS A 14 -6.46 10.74 14.07
CA LYS A 14 -6.17 11.65 15.20
C LYS A 14 -5.89 13.09 14.73
N LEU A 15 -5.70 13.28 13.43
CA LEU A 15 -5.44 14.58 12.79
C LEU A 15 -6.67 15.20 12.13
N TYR A 16 -7.75 14.44 11.96
CA TYR A 16 -8.98 14.93 11.33
C TYR A 16 -9.97 15.43 12.38
N HIS A 17 -9.80 16.66 12.84
CA HIS A 17 -10.94 17.40 13.40
C HIS A 17 -11.72 18.03 12.24
N PRO A 18 -13.04 17.80 12.12
CA PRO A 18 -13.82 18.46 11.09
C PRO A 18 -13.74 19.98 11.33
N ILE A 19 -13.11 20.70 10.39
CA ILE A 19 -13.28 22.14 10.28
C ILE A 19 -14.77 22.34 9.99
N VAL A 20 -15.49 22.91 10.96
CA VAL A 20 -16.88 23.34 10.78
C VAL A 20 -16.85 24.42 9.71
N SER A 21 -17.18 24.05 8.47
CA SER A 21 -17.26 25.00 7.37
C SER A 21 -18.48 25.89 7.62
N ILE A 22 -18.21 27.19 7.82
CA ILE A 22 -19.22 28.25 7.80
C ILE A 22 -19.94 28.19 6.45
N HIS A 23 -21.26 28.13 6.52
CA HIS A 23 -22.16 27.97 5.38
C HIS A 23 -22.14 29.23 4.51
N CYS A 24 -21.74 29.10 3.24
CA CYS A 24 -22.02 30.12 2.22
C CYS A 24 -22.83 29.48 1.10
N ARG A 25 -24.10 29.90 0.99
CA ARG A 25 -25.06 29.46 -0.05
C ARG A 25 -24.72 30.10 -1.38
N SER A 26 -24.70 29.31 -2.46
CA SER A 26 -25.19 29.73 -3.77
C SER A 26 -25.41 28.52 -4.69
N GLN A 27 -26.21 28.77 -5.72
CA GLN A 27 -27.17 27.92 -6.41
C GLN A 27 -26.63 26.87 -7.40
N ALA A 28 -27.53 25.92 -7.68
CA ALA A 28 -27.42 24.86 -8.68
C ALA A 28 -27.49 25.35 -10.13
N PHE A 29 -26.85 24.60 -11.03
CA PHE A 29 -27.18 24.57 -12.45
C PHE A 29 -27.14 23.13 -12.97
N HIS A 30 -28.15 22.78 -13.77
CA HIS A 30 -28.31 21.52 -14.49
C HIS A 30 -27.61 21.56 -15.85
N HIS A 31 -26.93 20.47 -16.26
CA HIS A 31 -27.07 19.92 -17.62
C HIS A 31 -26.53 18.49 -17.79
N SER A 32 -26.99 17.85 -18.86
CA SER A 32 -27.13 16.41 -19.12
C SER A 32 -26.06 15.79 -20.03
N THR A 33 -25.82 14.48 -19.80
CA THR A 33 -25.52 13.35 -20.71
C THR A 33 -24.47 13.49 -21.84
N ASN A 34 -23.46 12.61 -21.86
CA ASN A 34 -23.48 11.35 -22.65
C ASN A 34 -22.22 10.49 -22.45
N LEU A 35 -22.41 9.17 -22.56
CA LEU A 35 -21.41 8.10 -22.55
C LEU A 35 -20.58 8.08 -23.85
N ASN A 36 -19.33 7.63 -23.76
CA ASN A 36 -18.73 6.75 -24.77
C ASN A 36 -17.62 5.88 -24.17
N PHE A 37 -17.72 4.58 -24.42
CA PHE A 37 -16.77 3.52 -24.09
C PHE A 37 -15.63 3.50 -25.11
N GLY A 38 -14.39 3.34 -24.63
CA GLY A 38 -13.22 3.03 -25.45
C GLY A 38 -12.56 1.75 -24.91
N LEU A 39 -12.68 0.68 -25.68
CA LEU A 39 -12.10 -0.64 -25.43
C LEU A 39 -10.62 -0.61 -25.83
N LEU A 40 -9.68 -0.97 -24.94
CA LEU A 40 -8.31 -1.28 -25.33
C LEU A 40 -7.89 -2.64 -24.74
N ARG A 41 -7.37 -3.46 -25.66
CA ARG A 41 -7.09 -4.88 -25.54
C ARG A 41 -5.68 -5.06 -24.97
N GLY A 42 -5.55 -5.84 -23.91
CA GLY A 42 -4.26 -6.15 -23.29
C GLY A 42 -3.46 -7.20 -24.06
N SER A 43 -2.14 -7.14 -23.90
CA SER A 43 -1.21 -8.25 -24.14
C SER A 43 -0.16 -8.22 -23.03
N SER A 44 -0.22 -9.19 -22.11
CA SER A 44 0.76 -9.38 -21.04
C SER A 44 1.87 -10.31 -21.53
N ILE A 45 3.13 -9.87 -21.41
CA ILE A 45 4.32 -10.69 -21.63
C ILE A 45 4.92 -10.99 -20.25
N GLN A 46 4.95 -12.27 -19.87
CA GLN A 46 5.63 -12.74 -18.67
C GLN A 46 7.15 -12.69 -18.88
N LYS A 47 7.86 -11.94 -18.04
CA LYS A 47 9.31 -12.09 -17.85
C LYS A 47 9.59 -12.40 -16.38
N VAL A 48 10.18 -13.57 -16.15
CA VAL A 48 10.69 -14.02 -14.86
C VAL A 48 11.96 -13.23 -14.53
N SER A 49 11.96 -12.47 -13.43
CA SER A 49 13.17 -11.81 -12.92
C SER A 49 13.82 -12.65 -11.82
N ARG A 50 15.13 -12.83 -11.93
CA ARG A 50 15.96 -13.66 -11.05
C ARG A 50 16.55 -12.76 -9.97
N LEU A 51 16.03 -12.82 -8.75
CA LEU A 51 16.49 -12.01 -7.62
C LEU A 51 17.95 -12.35 -7.25
N LYS A 52 18.82 -11.33 -7.16
CA LYS A 52 20.14 -11.46 -6.51
C LYS A 52 19.95 -11.37 -5.00
N ALA A 53 20.22 -12.47 -4.30
CA ALA A 53 20.19 -12.58 -2.84
C ALA A 53 21.22 -11.69 -2.12
N SER A 54 22.16 -11.07 -2.83
CA SER A 54 23.31 -10.35 -2.27
C SER A 54 23.00 -8.98 -1.67
N PHE A 55 21.89 -8.34 -2.03
CA PHE A 55 21.59 -6.97 -1.56
C PHE A 55 21.16 -6.91 -0.08
N TRP A 56 20.48 -7.96 0.41
CA TRP A 56 19.98 -8.04 1.80
C TRP A 56 21.09 -8.26 2.83
N GLU A 57 22.26 -8.75 2.43
CA GLU A 57 23.43 -8.85 3.33
C GLU A 57 24.17 -7.51 3.45
N SER A 58 24.19 -6.68 2.41
CA SER A 58 24.77 -5.33 2.47
C SER A 58 23.99 -4.39 3.39
N ILE A 59 22.66 -4.45 3.40
CA ILE A 59 21.86 -3.59 4.28
C ILE A 59 22.03 -3.97 5.76
N ARG A 60 22.18 -5.26 6.07
CA ARG A 60 22.41 -5.71 7.45
C ARG A 60 23.85 -5.48 7.95
N SER A 61 24.82 -5.33 7.06
CA SER A 61 26.24 -5.18 7.42
C SER A 61 26.73 -3.72 7.40
N GLY A 62 25.94 -2.78 6.90
CA GLY A 62 26.32 -1.37 6.72
C GLY A 62 25.89 -0.42 7.83
N ILE A 63 26.14 -0.75 9.10
CA ILE A 63 26.08 0.24 10.19
C ILE A 63 27.48 0.32 10.80
N LEU A 64 28.29 1.25 10.30
CA LEU A 64 29.22 2.12 11.04
C LEU A 64 30.19 2.80 10.05
N LYS A 65 29.99 4.10 9.79
CA LYS A 65 31.03 5.15 9.78
C LYS A 65 30.46 6.45 9.21
N ASP A 66 30.60 7.52 9.99
CA ASP A 66 30.55 8.90 9.53
C ASP A 66 31.34 9.09 8.23
N ASN A 67 30.75 9.81 7.27
CA ASN A 67 31.49 10.80 6.51
C ASN A 67 30.57 11.71 5.69
N THR A 68 30.79 13.01 5.90
CA THR A 68 30.36 14.11 5.05
C THR A 68 31.01 13.96 3.67
N ALA A 69 30.33 13.33 2.73
CA ALA A 69 30.72 13.29 1.33
C ALA A 69 29.67 14.06 0.51
N GLN A 70 30.10 15.11 -0.18
CA GLN A 70 29.24 15.81 -1.13
C GLN A 70 28.87 14.86 -2.27
N VAL A 71 27.57 14.70 -2.51
CA VAL A 71 27.03 13.92 -3.62
C VAL A 71 27.25 14.74 -4.90
N ILE A 72 28.27 14.38 -5.69
CA ILE A 72 28.46 14.90 -7.04
C ILE A 72 27.72 13.94 -7.97
N GLU A 73 26.60 14.39 -8.55
CA GLU A 73 25.92 13.64 -9.61
C GLU A 73 26.80 13.61 -10.87
N PRO A 74 27.07 12.42 -11.47
CA PRO A 74 27.73 12.36 -12.77
C PRO A 74 26.85 13.00 -13.86
N PRO A 75 27.46 13.54 -14.94
CA PRO A 75 26.69 14.21 -16.00
C PRO A 75 25.78 13.22 -16.72
N ARG A 76 24.48 13.51 -16.74
CA ARG A 76 23.45 12.69 -17.37
C ARG A 76 23.61 12.70 -18.90
N THR A 77 23.78 11.54 -19.50
CA THR A 77 23.71 11.35 -20.96
C THR A 77 22.26 11.42 -21.42
N ALA A 78 22.00 12.11 -22.55
CA ALA A 78 20.69 12.47 -23.06
C ALA A 78 19.82 11.30 -23.59
N GLU A 79 19.99 10.09 -23.06
CA GLU A 79 19.25 8.88 -23.43
C GLU A 79 18.44 8.28 -22.25
N GLU A 80 18.36 8.96 -21.10
CA GLU A 80 17.72 8.46 -19.86
C GLU A 80 16.34 9.08 -19.53
N ASP A 81 15.68 9.76 -20.48
CA ASP A 81 14.34 10.35 -20.26
C ASP A 81 13.18 9.37 -20.55
N GLU A 82 13.47 8.11 -20.88
CA GLU A 82 12.45 7.06 -20.77
C GLU A 82 12.26 6.74 -19.28
N VAL A 83 11.34 7.46 -18.63
CA VAL A 83 10.78 7.03 -17.34
C VAL A 83 10.13 5.67 -17.61
N ASP A 84 10.88 4.59 -17.38
CA ASP A 84 10.35 3.24 -17.38
C ASP A 84 9.14 3.24 -16.45
N GLU A 85 7.95 3.16 -17.01
CA GLU A 85 6.71 3.16 -16.24
C GLU A 85 6.72 1.87 -15.41
N ILE A 86 7.06 1.97 -14.12
CA ILE A 86 7.19 0.81 -13.23
C ILE A 86 5.80 0.22 -13.03
N LEU A 87 5.50 -0.80 -13.84
CA LEU A 87 4.23 -1.50 -13.82
C LEU A 87 3.97 -2.14 -12.44
N PRO A 88 2.70 -2.23 -12.02
CA PRO A 88 2.33 -2.93 -10.80
C PRO A 88 2.84 -4.38 -10.81
N GLU A 89 3.51 -4.79 -9.74
CA GLU A 89 3.83 -6.20 -9.51
C GLU A 89 2.60 -6.88 -8.92
N GLU A 90 2.19 -8.03 -9.47
CA GLU A 90 1.14 -8.88 -8.91
C GLU A 90 1.59 -10.35 -8.88
N PHE A 91 1.48 -11.01 -7.73
CA PHE A 91 1.85 -12.42 -7.58
C PHE A 91 1.18 -13.07 -6.37
N VAL A 92 1.07 -14.40 -6.40
CA VAL A 92 0.52 -15.21 -5.30
C VAL A 92 1.54 -15.30 -4.17
N LEU A 93 1.16 -14.86 -2.97
CA LEU A 93 1.95 -15.00 -1.75
C LEU A 93 1.75 -16.36 -1.08
N VAL A 94 0.50 -16.82 -1.05
CA VAL A 94 0.10 -18.03 -0.34
C VAL A 94 -0.95 -18.74 -1.17
N GLU A 95 -0.83 -20.06 -1.27
CA GLU A 95 -1.86 -20.94 -1.83
C GLU A 95 -2.19 -22.01 -0.78
N ARG A 96 -3.49 -22.23 -0.53
CA ARG A 96 -3.97 -23.20 0.46
C ARG A 96 -5.12 -23.99 -0.13
N THR A 97 -5.01 -25.31 -0.13
CA THR A 97 -6.13 -26.21 -0.39
C THR A 97 -6.92 -26.41 0.91
N ARG A 98 -8.23 -26.20 0.85
CA ARG A 98 -9.17 -26.41 1.96
C ARG A 98 -9.70 -27.85 1.94
N ASP A 99 -10.28 -28.27 3.05
CA ASP A 99 -10.80 -29.63 3.23
C ASP A 99 -11.93 -30.00 2.25
N ASP A 100 -12.65 -28.99 1.75
CA ASP A 100 -13.69 -29.13 0.72
C ASP A 100 -13.12 -29.20 -0.71
N GLY A 101 -11.78 -29.22 -0.85
CA GLY A 101 -11.05 -29.21 -2.11
C GLY A 101 -10.86 -27.82 -2.72
N THR A 102 -11.53 -26.77 -2.24
CA THR A 102 -11.35 -25.42 -2.78
C THR A 102 -9.94 -24.90 -2.52
N VAL A 103 -9.41 -24.09 -3.45
CA VAL A 103 -8.08 -23.51 -3.34
C VAL A 103 -8.20 -22.02 -3.09
N GLU A 104 -7.66 -21.56 -1.97
CA GLU A 104 -7.52 -20.15 -1.65
C GLU A 104 -6.12 -19.63 -2.00
N GLN A 105 -6.07 -18.57 -2.79
CA GLN A 105 -4.87 -17.83 -3.11
C GLN A 105 -4.91 -16.44 -2.46
N ILE A 106 -3.84 -16.07 -1.76
CA ILE A 106 -3.59 -14.69 -1.32
C ILE A 106 -2.65 -14.04 -2.31
N ILE A 107 -3.10 -12.97 -2.93
CA ILE A 107 -2.39 -12.24 -3.99
C ILE A 107 -1.93 -10.89 -3.46
N PHE A 108 -0.65 -10.59 -3.64
CA PHE A 108 -0.11 -9.25 -3.45
C PHE A 108 -0.18 -8.45 -4.74
N SER A 109 -0.51 -7.17 -4.67
CA SER A 109 -0.36 -6.22 -5.78
C SER A 109 0.19 -4.88 -5.31
N SER A 110 1.19 -4.30 -5.99
CA SER A 110 1.81 -3.00 -5.65
C SER A 110 1.19 -1.78 -6.34
N GLY A 111 0.14 -1.96 -7.13
CA GLY A 111 -0.52 -0.87 -7.88
C GLY A 111 -1.95 -1.18 -8.29
N GLY A 112 -2.65 -1.97 -7.48
CA GLY A 112 -4.03 -2.34 -7.74
C GLY A 112 -4.98 -1.17 -7.54
N ASN A 113 -5.99 -1.05 -8.41
CA ASN A 113 -7.12 -0.16 -8.16
C ASN A 113 -7.90 -0.69 -6.94
N VAL A 114 -8.05 0.14 -5.92
CA VAL A 114 -8.77 -0.21 -4.68
C VAL A 114 -10.14 0.42 -4.72
N ASP A 115 -11.18 -0.41 -4.71
CA ASP A 115 -12.54 0.08 -4.55
C ASP A 115 -12.73 0.68 -3.14
N VAL A 116 -13.32 1.87 -3.08
CA VAL A 116 -13.48 2.61 -1.83
C VAL A 116 -14.47 1.96 -0.88
N TYR A 117 -15.44 1.20 -1.38
CA TYR A 117 -16.39 0.45 -0.57
C TYR A 117 -15.73 -0.80 0.03
N ASP A 118 -14.91 -1.51 -0.74
CA ASP A 118 -14.11 -2.64 -0.21
C ASP A 118 -13.15 -2.18 0.88
N LEU A 119 -12.45 -1.06 0.64
CA LEU A 119 -11.56 -0.48 1.65
C LEU A 119 -12.35 -0.02 2.88
N GLN A 120 -13.52 0.60 2.71
CA GLN A 120 -14.35 0.99 3.86
C GLN A 120 -14.82 -0.25 4.64
N ALA A 121 -15.25 -1.31 3.97
CA ALA A 121 -15.65 -2.56 4.63
C ALA A 121 -14.49 -3.21 5.39
N LEU A 122 -13.27 -3.14 4.85
CA LEU A 122 -12.06 -3.60 5.55
C LEU A 122 -11.75 -2.71 6.78
N CYS A 123 -11.86 -1.39 6.65
CA CYS A 123 -11.70 -0.43 7.75
C CYS A 123 -12.72 -0.67 8.87
N ASP A 124 -13.98 -0.94 8.53
CA ASP A 124 -15.06 -1.20 9.49
C ASP A 124 -14.72 -2.43 10.36
N LYS A 125 -14.13 -3.50 9.79
CA LYS A 125 -13.75 -4.72 10.53
C LYS A 125 -12.67 -4.48 11.59
N VAL A 126 -11.79 -3.52 11.38
CA VAL A 126 -10.74 -3.14 12.34
C VAL A 126 -11.15 -1.98 13.24
N GLY A 127 -12.42 -1.55 13.16
CA GLY A 127 -12.98 -0.50 14.01
C GLY A 127 -12.51 0.91 13.66
N TRP A 128 -12.04 1.15 12.44
CA TRP A 128 -11.67 2.50 12.01
C TRP A 128 -12.92 3.36 11.76
N PRO A 129 -12.90 4.66 12.09
CA PRO A 129 -14.02 5.54 11.77
C PRO A 129 -14.24 5.62 10.26
N ARG A 130 -15.48 5.84 9.83
CA ARG A 130 -15.75 6.10 8.41
C ARG A 130 -15.25 7.47 7.98
N ARG A 131 -14.77 7.56 6.75
CA ARG A 131 -14.29 8.80 6.10
C ARG A 131 -15.20 9.13 4.93
N PRO A 132 -15.37 10.42 4.55
CA PRO A 132 -16.06 10.77 3.32
C PRO A 132 -15.43 10.06 2.13
N LEU A 133 -16.20 9.23 1.41
CA LEU A 133 -15.68 8.36 0.34
C LEU A 133 -14.97 9.14 -0.77
N SER A 134 -15.45 10.35 -1.10
CA SER A 134 -14.78 11.22 -2.09
C SER A 134 -13.37 11.64 -1.66
N LYS A 135 -13.16 11.89 -0.36
CA LYS A 135 -11.83 12.20 0.19
C LYS A 135 -10.95 10.97 0.26
N LEU A 136 -11.52 9.80 0.56
CA LEU A 136 -10.80 8.54 0.53
C LEU A 136 -10.32 8.19 -0.89
N ALA A 137 -11.21 8.32 -1.89
CA ALA A 137 -10.87 8.15 -3.30
C ALA A 137 -9.74 9.10 -3.73
N ALA A 138 -9.82 10.37 -3.33
CA ALA A 138 -8.76 11.33 -3.61
C ALA A 138 -7.43 10.95 -2.93
N ALA A 139 -7.46 10.49 -1.68
CA ALA A 139 -6.25 10.05 -0.97
C ALA A 139 -5.60 8.84 -1.64
N LEU A 140 -6.39 7.87 -2.11
CA LEU A 140 -5.89 6.71 -2.87
C LEU A 140 -5.26 7.15 -4.19
N LYS A 141 -5.97 7.97 -4.97
CA LYS A 141 -5.49 8.48 -6.27
C LYS A 141 -4.17 9.27 -6.16
N ASN A 142 -4.00 10.04 -5.09
CA ASN A 142 -2.81 10.87 -4.87
C ASN A 142 -1.74 10.17 -3.99
N SER A 143 -1.88 8.87 -3.74
CA SER A 143 -0.83 8.10 -3.08
C SER A 143 0.12 7.57 -4.14
N TYR A 144 1.42 7.65 -3.85
CA TYR A 144 2.47 7.16 -4.74
C TYR A 144 2.39 5.64 -4.95
N ILE A 145 1.98 4.93 -3.89
CA ILE A 145 1.81 3.49 -3.91
C ILE A 145 0.67 3.05 -3.00
N VAL A 146 -0.13 2.12 -3.51
CA VAL A 146 -1.19 1.41 -2.79
C VAL A 146 -0.94 -0.08 -2.99
N ALA A 147 -0.32 -0.70 -1.99
CA ALA A 147 -0.11 -2.13 -1.96
C ALA A 147 -1.33 -2.83 -1.36
N THR A 148 -1.72 -3.97 -1.91
CA THR A 148 -2.94 -4.69 -1.52
C THR A 148 -2.70 -6.18 -1.37
N LEU A 149 -3.51 -6.80 -0.52
CA LEU A 149 -3.67 -8.24 -0.41
C LEU A 149 -5.10 -8.60 -0.76
N HIS A 150 -5.27 -9.56 -1.66
CA HIS A 150 -6.57 -10.09 -2.03
C HIS A 150 -6.65 -11.59 -1.83
N SER A 151 -7.74 -12.09 -1.25
CA SER A 151 -8.07 -13.50 -1.24
C SER A 151 -8.93 -13.83 -2.46
N ILE A 152 -8.58 -14.89 -3.17
CA ILE A 152 -9.36 -15.50 -4.24
C ILE A 152 -9.57 -16.96 -3.89
N VAL A 153 -10.81 -17.43 -3.91
CA VAL A 153 -11.16 -18.83 -3.68
C VAL A 153 -11.62 -19.43 -4.99
N LYS A 154 -10.95 -20.50 -5.43
CA LYS A 154 -11.25 -21.24 -6.66
C LYS A 154 -11.84 -22.60 -6.32
N SER A 155 -12.92 -22.98 -7.01
CA SER A 155 -13.52 -24.30 -6.87
C SER A 155 -12.64 -25.38 -7.49
N ALA A 156 -12.50 -26.53 -6.83
CA ALA A 156 -11.83 -27.68 -7.42
C ALA A 156 -12.65 -28.26 -8.56
N GLY A 157 -12.13 -28.21 -9.79
CA GLY A 157 -12.65 -29.00 -10.91
C GLY A 157 -13.26 -28.22 -12.08
N GLU A 158 -13.31 -26.90 -12.04
CA GLU A 158 -13.67 -26.11 -13.23
C GLU A 158 -12.40 -25.85 -14.04
N GLU A 159 -12.20 -26.63 -15.12
CA GLU A 159 -11.43 -26.12 -16.26
C GLU A 159 -11.98 -24.74 -16.60
N ALA A 160 -11.10 -23.73 -16.61
CA ALA A 160 -11.43 -22.33 -16.79
C ALA A 160 -12.43 -22.12 -17.94
N SER A 161 -13.72 -22.14 -17.62
CA SER A 161 -14.77 -21.81 -18.57
C SER A 161 -14.71 -20.30 -18.68
N TYR A 162 -14.21 -19.81 -19.81
CA TYR A 162 -14.08 -18.39 -20.12
C TYR A 162 -15.44 -17.65 -20.22
N LEU A 163 -16.52 -18.23 -19.67
CA LEU A 163 -17.90 -17.75 -19.75
C LEU A 163 -18.66 -17.78 -18.40
N ALA A 164 -18.04 -18.21 -17.29
CA ALA A 164 -18.66 -18.08 -15.97
C ALA A 164 -18.37 -16.69 -15.39
N GLU A 165 -19.21 -15.70 -15.73
CA GLU A 165 -19.22 -14.36 -15.12
C GLU A 165 -19.72 -14.36 -13.65
N GLY A 166 -19.26 -15.31 -12.83
CA GLY A 166 -19.60 -15.34 -11.42
C GLY A 166 -18.99 -16.53 -10.71
N ASN A 167 -17.87 -16.34 -10.01
CA ASN A 167 -17.78 -16.41 -8.54
C ASN A 167 -16.34 -16.42 -7.98
N ASP A 168 -15.30 -16.15 -8.78
CA ASP A 168 -13.94 -15.86 -8.26
C ASP A 168 -13.92 -14.45 -7.62
N GLN A 169 -14.65 -14.27 -6.52
CA GLN A 169 -14.71 -12.98 -5.82
C GLN A 169 -13.35 -12.66 -5.19
N LYS A 170 -12.61 -11.77 -5.85
CA LYS A 170 -11.40 -11.15 -5.32
C LYS A 170 -11.77 -10.27 -4.13
N LYS A 171 -11.47 -10.73 -2.92
CA LYS A 171 -11.78 -10.04 -1.67
C LYS A 171 -10.56 -9.28 -1.16
N LEU A 172 -10.68 -7.97 -0.95
CA LEU A 172 -9.64 -7.18 -0.29
C LEU A 172 -9.50 -7.61 1.18
N ILE A 173 -8.31 -8.10 1.55
CA ILE A 173 -7.99 -8.58 2.91
C ILE A 173 -6.83 -7.82 3.55
N GLY A 174 -6.17 -6.92 2.81
CA GLY A 174 -5.14 -6.05 3.37
C GLY A 174 -4.75 -4.92 2.43
N MET A 175 -4.28 -3.81 2.99
CA MET A 175 -3.81 -2.65 2.24
C MET A 175 -2.71 -1.94 3.01
N ALA A 176 -1.68 -1.47 2.29
CA ALA A 176 -0.69 -0.51 2.77
C ALA A 176 -0.56 0.64 1.78
N ARG A 177 -0.56 1.89 2.28
CA ARG A 177 -0.58 3.09 1.44
C ARG A 177 0.56 4.04 1.83
N ALA A 178 1.29 4.56 0.85
CA ALA A 178 2.32 5.57 1.08
C ALA A 178 2.22 6.75 0.10
N THR A 179 2.51 7.95 0.60
CA THR A 179 2.77 9.14 -0.21
C THR A 179 4.27 9.32 -0.40
N SER A 180 4.67 10.01 -1.46
CA SER A 180 6.07 10.30 -1.74
C SER A 180 6.23 11.62 -2.47
N ASP A 181 7.41 12.22 -2.39
CA ASP A 181 7.84 13.32 -3.26
C ASP A 181 8.38 12.82 -4.62
N HIS A 182 8.30 11.50 -4.88
CA HIS A 182 8.75 10.80 -6.07
C HIS A 182 10.28 10.79 -6.26
N ALA A 183 11.05 11.18 -5.24
CA ALA A 183 12.51 11.23 -5.32
C ALA A 183 13.17 10.67 -4.06
N PHE A 184 12.97 11.32 -2.91
CA PHE A 184 13.77 11.07 -1.72
C PHE A 184 12.96 10.45 -0.60
N ASN A 185 11.72 10.92 -0.42
CA ASN A 185 10.95 10.68 0.79
C ASN A 185 9.67 9.92 0.48
N ALA A 186 9.34 8.95 1.33
CA ALA A 186 8.02 8.35 1.42
C ALA A 186 7.54 8.28 2.87
N THR A 187 6.22 8.39 3.05
CA THR A 187 5.57 8.18 4.35
C THR A 187 4.46 7.16 4.20
N ILE A 188 4.55 6.07 4.96
CA ILE A 188 3.52 5.04 5.06
C ILE A 188 2.45 5.53 6.03
N TRP A 189 1.20 5.57 5.58
CA TRP A 189 0.07 6.14 6.32
C TRP A 189 -0.87 5.07 6.87
N ASP A 190 -1.52 4.33 5.96
CA ASP A 190 -2.57 3.38 6.31
C ASP A 190 -2.02 1.98 6.09
N VAL A 191 -2.03 1.14 7.14
CA VAL A 191 -1.69 -0.28 7.07
C VAL A 191 -2.77 -1.06 7.80
N VAL A 192 -3.45 -1.93 7.07
CA VAL A 192 -4.59 -2.70 7.58
C VAL A 192 -4.58 -4.11 7.01
N VAL A 193 -4.89 -5.08 7.86
CA VAL A 193 -5.12 -6.48 7.50
C VAL A 193 -6.43 -6.93 8.14
N ASP A 194 -7.27 -7.65 7.38
CA ASP A 194 -8.53 -8.22 7.85
C ASP A 194 -8.26 -9.07 9.12
N PRO A 195 -9.01 -8.88 10.22
CA PRO A 195 -8.79 -9.62 11.47
C PRO A 195 -8.73 -11.14 11.30
N SER A 196 -9.46 -11.69 10.34
CA SER A 196 -9.48 -13.14 10.06
C SER A 196 -8.17 -13.66 9.44
N TYR A 197 -7.33 -12.73 8.96
CA TYR A 197 -6.06 -12.99 8.28
C TYR A 197 -4.85 -12.53 9.12
N GLN A 198 -5.08 -11.97 10.31
CA GLN A 198 -4.03 -11.56 11.23
C GLN A 198 -3.39 -12.77 11.94
N GLY A 199 -2.16 -12.58 12.41
CA GLY A 199 -1.35 -13.61 13.07
C GLY A 199 -0.70 -14.60 12.11
N GLN A 200 -0.74 -14.31 10.81
CA GLN A 200 -0.24 -15.18 9.74
C GLN A 200 1.00 -14.59 9.03
N GLY A 201 1.49 -13.42 9.49
CA GLY A 201 2.65 -12.75 8.92
C GLY A 201 2.35 -11.96 7.63
N LEU A 202 1.06 -11.78 7.32
CA LEU A 202 0.63 -11.06 6.12
C LEU A 202 0.89 -9.56 6.23
N GLY A 203 0.74 -8.97 7.44
CA GLY A 203 1.07 -7.57 7.67
C GLY A 203 2.56 -7.29 7.48
N LYS A 204 3.41 -8.18 8.03
CA LYS A 204 4.86 -8.15 7.81
C LYS A 204 5.21 -8.23 6.33
N THR A 205 4.67 -9.23 5.63
CA THR A 205 4.95 -9.45 4.20
C THR A 205 4.53 -8.24 3.35
N LEU A 206 3.35 -7.68 3.64
CA LEU A 206 2.83 -6.50 2.95
C LEU A 206 3.78 -5.30 3.08
N ILE A 207 4.28 -5.02 4.29
CA ILE A 207 5.22 -3.92 4.54
C ILE A 207 6.59 -4.18 3.92
N GLU A 208 7.14 -5.39 4.05
CA GLU A 208 8.42 -5.73 3.42
C GLU A 208 8.38 -5.56 1.90
N LYS A 209 7.27 -5.95 1.26
CA LYS A 209 7.08 -5.77 -0.18
C LYS A 209 6.92 -4.31 -0.55
N LEU A 210 6.16 -3.54 0.22
CA LEU A 210 6.02 -2.09 0.04
C LEU A 210 7.39 -1.38 0.11
N ILE A 211 8.21 -1.70 1.13
CA ILE A 211 9.56 -1.14 1.29
C ILE A 211 10.44 -1.51 0.09
N ARG A 212 10.40 -2.77 -0.37
CA ARG A 212 11.16 -3.20 -1.56
C ARG A 212 10.77 -2.39 -2.79
N THR A 213 9.47 -2.18 -3.03
CA THR A 213 9.00 -1.40 -4.17
C THR A 213 9.44 0.07 -4.07
N LEU A 214 9.44 0.66 -2.87
CA LEU A 214 9.94 2.02 -2.66
C LEU A 214 11.46 2.12 -2.93
N LEU A 215 12.25 1.17 -2.44
CA LEU A 215 13.70 1.13 -2.66
C LEU A 215 14.07 0.88 -4.13
N GLN A 216 13.31 0.04 -4.84
CA GLN A 216 13.47 -0.16 -6.29
C GLN A 216 13.18 1.11 -7.10
N ARG A 217 12.39 2.02 -6.52
CA ARG A 217 12.06 3.35 -7.06
C ARG A 217 13.01 4.45 -6.56
N ASP A 218 14.16 4.04 -6.02
CA ASP A 218 15.22 4.92 -5.48
C ASP A 218 14.80 5.84 -4.31
N ILE A 219 13.72 5.48 -3.61
CA ILE A 219 13.27 6.21 -2.42
C ILE A 219 13.99 5.65 -1.18
N GLY A 220 15.01 6.36 -0.73
CA GLY A 220 15.85 5.96 0.41
C GLY A 220 15.28 6.31 1.78
N ASN A 221 14.50 7.39 1.92
CA ASN A 221 13.96 7.82 3.21
C ASN A 221 12.49 7.41 3.37
N ILE A 222 12.24 6.36 4.16
CA ILE A 222 10.90 5.79 4.38
C ILE A 222 10.51 5.98 5.84
N SER A 223 9.45 6.75 6.05
CA SER A 223 8.92 7.10 7.38
C SER A 223 7.54 6.52 7.63
N LEU A 224 7.17 6.40 8.90
CA LEU A 224 5.81 6.08 9.33
C LEU A 224 5.53 6.66 10.71
N PHE A 225 4.25 6.66 11.09
CA PHE A 225 3.82 6.99 12.44
C PHE A 225 3.15 5.77 13.06
N ALA A 226 3.75 5.24 14.12
CA ALA A 226 3.26 4.06 14.82
C ALA A 226 2.53 4.43 16.11
N ASP A 227 1.38 3.80 16.37
CA ASP A 227 0.81 3.78 17.72
C ASP A 227 1.71 2.96 18.65
N SER A 228 1.68 3.27 19.95
CA SER A 228 2.51 2.61 20.98
C SER A 228 2.42 1.09 20.97
N LYS A 229 1.28 0.51 20.59
CA LYS A 229 1.04 -0.95 20.56
C LYS A 229 1.75 -1.67 19.41
N VAL A 230 2.18 -0.97 18.37
CA VAL A 230 2.77 -1.56 17.15
C VAL A 230 4.20 -1.09 16.90
N VAL A 231 4.81 -0.35 17.84
CA VAL A 231 6.20 0.10 17.73
C VAL A 231 7.15 -1.10 17.58
N ASP A 232 7.04 -2.09 18.47
CA ASP A 232 7.89 -3.29 18.43
C ASP A 232 7.75 -4.06 17.11
N PHE A 233 6.54 -4.08 16.53
CA PHE A 233 6.32 -4.69 15.21
C PHE A 233 7.19 -4.01 14.15
N TYR A 234 7.16 -2.67 14.09
CA TYR A 234 7.92 -1.91 13.09
C TYR A 234 9.43 -1.94 13.36
N GLN A 235 9.84 -1.95 14.63
CA GLN A 235 11.25 -2.12 15.00
C GLN A 235 11.80 -3.47 14.51
N ASN A 236 11.02 -4.54 14.60
CA ASN A 236 11.40 -5.84 14.06
C ASN A 236 11.51 -5.87 12.52
N LEU A 237 10.98 -4.85 11.83
CA LEU A 237 11.15 -4.64 10.38
C LEU A 237 12.30 -3.67 10.05
N GLY A 238 13.00 -3.13 11.05
CA GLY A 238 14.13 -2.23 10.89
C GLY A 238 13.79 -0.74 10.98
N PHE A 239 12.56 -0.36 11.37
CA PHE A 239 12.24 1.04 11.67
C PHE A 239 12.81 1.44 13.03
N GLU A 240 13.35 2.64 13.14
CA GLU A 240 13.87 3.19 14.39
C GLU A 240 12.99 4.35 14.87
N PRO A 241 12.51 4.35 16.12
CA PRO A 241 11.81 5.49 16.70
C PRO A 241 12.82 6.59 17.06
N ASP A 242 12.49 7.84 16.71
CA ASP A 242 13.26 9.04 17.04
C ASP A 242 14.77 8.96 16.69
N PRO A 243 15.14 8.58 15.44
CA PRO A 243 16.54 8.49 15.04
C PRO A 243 17.21 9.84 15.25
N GLU A 244 18.38 9.85 15.89
CA GLU A 244 19.16 11.08 16.21
C GLU A 244 18.37 12.13 17.01
N GLY A 245 17.29 11.72 17.70
CA GLY A 245 16.43 12.62 18.46
C GLY A 245 15.44 13.42 17.62
N ILE A 246 15.32 13.14 16.30
CA ILE A 246 14.30 13.73 15.43
C ILE A 246 12.91 13.39 15.97
N LYS A 247 11.99 14.38 15.98
CA LYS A 247 10.64 14.20 16.50
C LYS A 247 9.59 14.39 15.42
N GLY A 248 8.68 13.43 15.31
CA GLY A 248 7.42 13.61 14.59
C GLY A 248 6.54 14.62 15.34
N MET A 249 6.12 15.68 14.65
CA MET A 249 5.27 16.72 15.23
C MET A 249 3.95 16.83 14.47
N PHE A 250 2.87 17.08 15.20
CA PHE A 250 1.55 17.31 14.63
C PHE A 250 1.09 18.72 14.97
N TRP A 251 0.55 19.41 13.97
CA TRP A 251 -0.02 20.74 14.15
C TRP A 251 -1.51 20.64 14.47
N TYR A 252 -1.91 21.33 15.54
CA TYR A 252 -3.30 21.49 15.92
C TYR A 252 -3.64 22.99 15.89
N PRO A 253 -4.68 23.41 15.15
CA PRO A 253 -5.12 24.80 15.17
C PRO A 253 -5.54 25.17 16.60
N LYS A 254 -4.97 26.26 17.13
CA LYS A 254 -5.46 26.89 18.36
C LYS A 254 -6.63 27.79 17.97
N TYR A 255 -7.79 27.56 18.59
CA TYR A 255 -8.94 28.45 18.50
C TYR A 255 -8.65 29.80 19.16
#